data_AF-A0A1E3I3C2-F1
#
_entry.id   AF-A0A1E3I3C2-F1
#
_cell.length_a   1.000
_cell.length_b   1.000
_cell.length_c   1.000
_cell.angle_alpha   90.00
_cell.angle_beta   90.00
_cell.angle_gamma   90.00
#
_symmetry.space_group_name_H-M   'P 1'
#
loop_
_entity.id
_entity.type
_entity.pdbx_description
1 polymer ?
#
loop_
_entity_poly.entity_id
_entity_poly.type
_entity_poly.pdbx_seq_one_letter_code
_entity_poly.pdbx_strand_id
1 'polypeptide(L)'
;MDTQYITKRARYLLAILFGLYCLVLGLLAVPAIQREFLFLHHVPMPLFPDFANPEKYGLAPFKTRNFKLNTFDGESIGAWHLLPRSTYTFLNPLPPQSALEEDIFKQALVDRPTIIYLHGNAGSRATSHRVRSYSAFSNHLDCNVIAIDYRGYADSSGIPTEEGLVLDAKAALDYVSDTVGAEQIREKVILVGQSLGTWTASGLAGLLANQGIAPRAITLIAPFSSVTKLLTSFRLFKFIPLLGPLGRFPTIQRYLQSFLIYPFDSSFVLANVTSPILLLHAANDDIIPHTHSSYLFQSLISPYINNSIRTDIMQEVDYPGWGVIRSFERKGKGEVVWWEGKEGGHNRLGWAEGTLDLIARVSGL
;
A
#
# COMPACT_ATOMS: atom_id res chain seq x y z
N MET A 1 -44.33 33.33 6.28
CA MET A 1 -43.53 32.56 5.30
C MET A 1 -44.23 31.21 5.15
N ASP A 2 -44.72 30.89 3.96
CA ASP A 2 -45.73 29.85 3.78
C ASP A 2 -45.14 28.43 3.92
N THR A 3 -45.60 27.69 4.93
CA THR A 3 -45.07 26.36 5.29
C THR A 3 -45.22 25.35 4.15
N GLN A 4 -46.25 25.50 3.31
CA GLN A 4 -46.43 24.68 2.10
C GLN A 4 -45.37 24.97 1.03
N TYR A 5 -44.93 26.22 0.91
CA TYR A 5 -43.91 26.62 -0.05
C TYR A 5 -42.52 26.08 0.34
N ILE A 6 -42.19 26.15 1.64
CA ILE A 6 -40.94 25.61 2.19
C ILE A 6 -40.90 24.08 2.05
N THR A 7 -41.98 23.38 2.38
CA THR A 7 -42.05 21.91 2.27
C THR A 7 -41.97 21.42 0.82
N LYS A 8 -42.58 22.13 -0.14
CA LYS A 8 -42.48 21.81 -1.57
C LYS A 8 -41.04 21.98 -2.09
N ARG A 9 -40.36 23.07 -1.76
CA ARG A 9 -38.94 23.29 -2.12
C ARG A 9 -38.01 22.27 -1.47
N ALA A 10 -38.25 21.91 -0.21
CA ALA A 10 -37.48 20.88 0.49
C ALA A 10 -37.61 19.51 -0.21
N ARG A 11 -38.80 19.13 -0.67
CA ARG A 11 -39.03 17.90 -1.44
C ARG A 11 -38.28 17.89 -2.78
N TYR A 12 -38.28 19.00 -3.52
CA TYR A 12 -37.52 19.10 -4.76
C TYR A 12 -36.01 18.98 -4.52
N LEU A 13 -35.49 19.64 -3.49
CA LEU A 13 -34.07 19.52 -3.14
C LEU A 13 -33.70 18.07 -2.79
N LEU A 14 -34.52 17.39 -1.98
CA LEU A 14 -34.31 15.98 -1.65
C LEU A 14 -34.37 15.07 -2.88
N ALA A 15 -35.31 15.31 -3.80
CA ALA A 15 -35.41 14.56 -5.05
C ALA A 15 -34.19 14.78 -5.97
N ILE A 16 -33.69 16.01 -6.07
CA ILE A 16 -32.47 16.33 -6.83
C ILE A 16 -31.26 15.62 -6.21
N LEU A 17 -31.08 15.71 -4.89
CA LEU A 17 -29.98 15.04 -4.18
C LEU A 17 -30.05 13.52 -4.34
N PHE A 18 -31.25 12.93 -4.27
CA PHE A 18 -31.46 11.51 -4.54
C PHE A 18 -31.14 11.14 -5.99
N GLY A 19 -31.58 11.94 -6.96
CA GLY A 19 -31.26 11.75 -8.38
C GLY A 19 -29.75 11.80 -8.65
N LEU A 20 -29.04 12.77 -8.06
CA LEU A 20 -27.58 12.88 -8.13
C LEU A 20 -26.89 11.67 -7.49
N TYR A 21 -27.39 11.19 -6.35
CA TYR A 21 -26.88 9.99 -5.70
C TYR A 21 -27.05 8.75 -6.59
N CYS A 22 -28.23 8.54 -7.16
CA CYS A 22 -28.48 7.46 -8.12
C CYS A 22 -27.60 7.57 -9.37
N LEU A 23 -27.36 8.79 -9.88
CA LEU A 23 -26.45 9.02 -10.99
C LEU A 23 -25.01 8.61 -10.62
N VAL A 24 -24.51 9.00 -9.45
CA VAL A 24 -23.17 8.60 -8.97
C VAL A 24 -23.07 7.08 -8.87
N LEU A 25 -24.07 6.39 -8.31
CA LEU A 25 -24.10 4.93 -8.26
C LEU A 25 -24.11 4.29 -9.65
N GLY A 26 -24.87 4.85 -10.60
CA GLY A 26 -24.90 4.40 -11.99
C GLY A 26 -23.55 4.60 -12.69
N LEU A 27 -22.88 5.73 -12.47
CA LEU A 27 -21.54 5.98 -12.98
C LEU A 27 -20.51 5.02 -12.38
N LEU A 28 -20.62 4.69 -11.09
CA LEU A 28 -19.79 3.69 -10.44
C LEU A 28 -20.04 2.26 -10.92
N ALA A 29 -21.08 1.99 -11.72
CA ALA A 29 -21.23 0.70 -12.41
C ALA A 29 -20.43 0.64 -13.72
N VAL A 30 -19.93 1.77 -14.22
CA VAL A 30 -19.16 1.83 -15.48
C VAL A 30 -17.70 1.45 -15.21
N PRO A 31 -17.13 0.43 -15.89
CA PRO A 31 -15.77 -0.06 -15.62
C PRO A 31 -14.68 1.01 -15.70
N ALA A 32 -14.75 1.89 -16.71
CA ALA A 32 -13.79 2.96 -16.89
C ALA A 32 -13.82 3.96 -15.71
N ILE A 33 -15.00 4.27 -15.18
CA ILE A 33 -15.16 5.18 -14.05
C ILE A 33 -14.72 4.52 -12.74
N GLN A 34 -15.02 3.23 -12.54
CA GLN A 34 -14.49 2.47 -11.39
C GLN A 34 -12.97 2.49 -11.37
N ARG A 35 -12.34 2.27 -12.54
CA ARG A 35 -10.88 2.32 -12.68
C ARG A 35 -10.34 3.68 -12.27
N GLU A 36 -10.87 4.76 -12.83
CA GLU A 36 -10.42 6.10 -12.44
C GLU A 36 -10.63 6.39 -10.96
N PHE A 37 -11.76 5.97 -10.39
CA PHE A 37 -12.02 6.18 -8.97
C PHE A 37 -11.07 5.39 -8.06
N LEU A 38 -10.74 4.14 -8.43
CA LEU A 38 -9.86 3.28 -7.65
C LEU A 38 -8.39 3.68 -7.77
N PHE A 39 -7.94 3.92 -8.99
CA PHE A 39 -6.52 4.14 -9.29
C PHE A 39 -6.14 5.62 -9.34
N LEU A 40 -7.01 6.49 -9.87
CA LEU A 40 -6.71 7.90 -10.17
C LEU A 40 -5.40 8.04 -10.95
N HIS A 41 -5.12 7.11 -11.86
CA HIS A 41 -3.81 6.96 -12.49
C HIS A 41 -3.47 8.11 -13.45
N HIS A 42 -4.48 8.83 -13.94
CA HIS A 42 -4.32 10.05 -14.73
C HIS A 42 -4.16 11.33 -13.89
N VAL A 43 -4.07 11.24 -12.55
CA VAL A 43 -3.88 12.41 -11.68
C VAL A 43 -2.39 12.54 -11.32
N PRO A 44 -1.61 13.32 -12.10
CA PRO A 44 -0.19 13.48 -11.84
C PRO A 44 0.04 14.29 -10.55
N MET A 45 0.93 13.78 -9.72
CA MET A 45 1.44 14.50 -8.56
C MET A 45 2.88 14.04 -8.32
N PRO A 46 3.89 14.93 -8.46
CA PRO A 46 3.80 16.34 -8.87
C PRO A 46 3.41 16.52 -10.35
N LEU A 47 3.05 17.76 -10.74
CA LEU A 47 2.82 18.12 -12.14
C LEU A 47 4.16 18.19 -12.88
N PHE A 48 4.21 17.61 -14.09
CA PHE A 48 5.40 17.57 -14.95
C PHE A 48 6.65 17.00 -14.23
N PRO A 49 6.56 15.76 -13.71
CA PRO A 49 7.68 15.16 -12.99
C PRO A 49 8.87 14.91 -13.93
N ASP A 50 10.05 15.31 -13.47
CA ASP A 50 11.33 14.88 -14.01
C ASP A 50 11.85 13.68 -13.22
N PHE A 51 11.59 12.47 -13.72
CA PHE A 51 12.01 11.24 -13.03
C PHE A 51 13.50 10.95 -13.17
N ALA A 52 14.19 11.58 -14.11
CA ALA A 52 15.61 11.35 -14.37
C ALA A 52 16.51 12.01 -13.31
N ASN A 53 15.98 13.00 -12.58
CA ASN A 53 16.70 13.77 -11.56
C ASN A 53 16.01 13.69 -10.18
N PRO A 54 16.10 12.54 -9.47
CA PRO A 54 15.42 12.31 -8.20
C PRO A 54 15.79 13.30 -7.08
N GLU A 55 16.96 13.93 -7.17
CA GLU A 55 17.43 14.95 -6.23
C GLU A 55 16.54 16.21 -6.20
N LYS A 56 15.81 16.48 -7.29
CA LYS A 56 14.80 17.56 -7.32
C LYS A 56 13.67 17.37 -6.31
N TYR A 57 13.48 16.15 -5.81
CA TYR A 57 12.45 15.82 -4.83
C TYR A 57 13.00 15.65 -3.40
N GLY A 58 14.30 15.89 -3.19
CA GLY A 58 14.93 15.83 -1.87
C GLY A 58 15.75 14.56 -1.62
N LEU A 59 16.03 13.76 -2.66
CA LEU A 59 16.99 12.65 -2.57
C LEU A 59 18.42 13.15 -2.76
N ALA A 60 19.40 12.38 -2.28
CA ALA A 60 20.81 12.74 -2.41
C ALA A 60 21.29 12.56 -3.88
N PRO A 61 22.18 13.43 -4.39
CA PRO A 61 22.69 13.36 -5.76
C PRO A 61 23.25 11.97 -6.10
N PHE A 62 22.79 11.40 -7.23
CA PHE A 62 23.24 10.10 -7.75
C PHE A 62 23.03 8.88 -6.82
N LYS A 63 22.40 9.06 -5.66
CA LYS A 63 22.02 7.94 -4.76
C LYS A 63 20.94 7.05 -5.35
N THR A 64 20.16 7.64 -6.26
CA THR A 64 18.98 7.04 -6.86
C THR A 64 19.14 7.05 -8.36
N ARG A 65 18.93 5.90 -9.00
CA ARG A 65 18.88 5.81 -10.46
C ARG A 65 17.45 5.63 -10.94
N ASN A 66 17.14 6.21 -12.10
CA ASN A 66 15.89 6.03 -12.80
C ASN A 66 16.06 5.02 -13.93
N PHE A 67 15.13 4.08 -14.03
CA PHE A 67 15.15 3.03 -15.05
C PHE A 67 13.73 2.52 -15.31
N LYS A 68 13.61 1.57 -16.25
CA LYS A 68 12.35 0.89 -16.54
C LYS A 68 12.49 -0.61 -16.36
N LEU A 69 11.45 -1.21 -15.81
CA LEU A 69 11.25 -2.65 -15.69
C LEU A 69 10.31 -3.10 -16.81
N ASN A 70 10.50 -4.32 -17.30
CA ASN A 70 9.57 -4.92 -18.25
C ASN A 70 8.78 -6.02 -17.55
N THR A 71 7.47 -5.98 -17.67
CA THR A 71 6.61 -7.06 -17.17
C THR A 71 6.57 -8.21 -18.17
N PHE A 72 6.18 -9.40 -17.70
CA PHE A 72 6.04 -10.58 -18.56
C PHE A 72 4.99 -10.38 -19.67
N ASP A 73 3.97 -9.56 -19.43
CA ASP A 73 2.93 -9.23 -20.41
C ASP A 73 3.28 -8.03 -21.31
N GLY A 74 4.52 -7.54 -21.26
CA GLY A 74 5.06 -6.57 -22.21
C GLY A 74 4.86 -5.09 -21.84
N GLU A 75 4.44 -4.80 -20.61
CA GLU A 75 4.34 -3.42 -20.11
C GLU A 75 5.70 -2.92 -19.60
N SER A 76 5.93 -1.62 -19.76
CA SER A 76 7.14 -0.93 -19.33
C SER A 76 6.85 -0.05 -18.12
N ILE A 77 7.47 -0.36 -16.99
CA ILE A 77 7.16 0.18 -15.66
C ILE A 77 8.31 1.08 -15.21
N GLY A 78 8.02 2.36 -15.00
CA GLY A 78 8.97 3.33 -14.47
C GLY A 78 9.36 2.99 -13.03
N ALA A 79 10.66 3.03 -12.74
CA ALA A 79 11.20 2.62 -11.44
C ALA A 79 12.38 3.48 -10.99
N TRP A 80 12.50 3.64 -9.67
CA TRP A 80 13.67 4.17 -8.99
C TRP A 80 14.32 3.09 -8.13
N HIS A 81 15.66 3.01 -8.19
CA HIS A 81 16.47 2.20 -7.28
C HIS A 81 17.32 3.13 -6.42
N LEU A 82 17.00 3.18 -5.13
CA LEU A 82 17.73 3.94 -4.12
C LEU A 82 18.73 3.03 -3.40
N LEU A 83 19.98 3.50 -3.29
CA LEU A 83 21.01 2.79 -2.52
C LEU A 83 20.78 2.88 -1.00
N PRO A 84 21.22 1.88 -0.22
CA PRO A 84 21.35 1.97 1.23
C PRO A 84 22.21 3.16 1.68
N ARG A 85 22.04 3.63 2.92
CA ARG A 85 22.89 4.68 3.50
C ARG A 85 24.35 4.27 3.49
N SER A 86 24.65 3.08 4.00
CA SER A 86 26.01 2.59 4.20
C SER A 86 26.77 2.51 2.88
N THR A 87 26.12 1.97 1.83
CA THR A 87 26.68 1.94 0.47
C THR A 87 26.97 3.34 -0.06
N TYR A 88 26.01 4.28 0.08
CA TYR A 88 26.17 5.62 -0.47
C TYR A 88 27.25 6.45 0.27
N THR A 89 27.29 6.38 1.60
CA THR A 89 28.28 7.15 2.39
C THR A 89 29.69 6.58 2.33
N PHE A 90 29.83 5.28 2.03
CA PHE A 90 31.15 4.65 1.91
C PHE A 90 31.94 5.19 0.72
N LEU A 91 31.26 5.72 -0.31
CA LEU A 91 31.90 6.20 -1.53
C LEU A 91 32.69 7.51 -1.32
N ASN A 92 32.15 8.48 -0.58
CA ASN A 92 32.80 9.77 -0.29
C ASN A 92 32.04 10.57 0.80
N PRO A 93 32.71 11.39 1.64
CA PRO A 93 32.03 12.34 2.54
C PRO A 93 31.20 13.42 1.80
N LEU A 94 31.53 13.75 0.54
CA LEU A 94 30.74 14.64 -0.31
C LEU A 94 29.91 13.86 -1.33
N PRO A 95 28.78 14.40 -1.82
CA PRO A 95 28.01 13.74 -2.88
C PRO A 95 28.86 13.46 -4.14
N PRO A 96 28.64 12.34 -4.84
CA PRO A 96 29.27 12.08 -6.13
C PRO A 96 29.03 13.22 -7.12
N GLN A 97 29.96 13.43 -8.06
CA GLN A 97 29.83 14.46 -9.10
C GLN A 97 29.22 13.92 -10.41
N SER A 98 29.04 12.60 -10.51
CA SER A 98 28.48 11.90 -11.67
C SER A 98 27.65 10.69 -11.24
N ALA A 99 26.88 10.15 -12.18
CA ALA A 99 26.12 8.91 -11.98
C ALA A 99 27.04 7.77 -11.51
N LEU A 100 26.53 6.98 -10.57
CA LEU A 100 27.21 5.80 -10.06
C LEU A 100 27.08 4.64 -11.05
N GLU A 101 28.11 3.80 -11.10
CA GLU A 101 28.15 2.62 -11.96
C GLU A 101 27.06 1.60 -11.58
N GLU A 102 26.56 0.85 -12.56
CA GLU A 102 25.51 -0.15 -12.36
C GLU A 102 25.92 -1.26 -11.38
N ASP A 103 27.20 -1.62 -11.35
CA ASP A 103 27.73 -2.66 -10.46
C ASP A 103 27.63 -2.28 -8.99
N ILE A 104 27.70 -0.98 -8.65
CA ILE A 104 27.48 -0.50 -7.28
C ILE A 104 26.05 -0.83 -6.83
N PHE A 105 25.07 -0.63 -7.71
CA PHE A 105 23.68 -0.93 -7.42
C PHE A 105 23.44 -2.45 -7.35
N LYS A 106 24.04 -3.24 -8.23
CA LYS A 106 23.94 -4.72 -8.18
C LYS A 106 24.54 -5.27 -6.89
N GLN A 107 25.74 -4.81 -6.54
CA GLN A 107 26.40 -5.22 -5.30
C GLN A 107 25.58 -4.81 -4.08
N ALA A 108 24.95 -3.64 -4.08
CA ALA A 108 24.07 -3.23 -3.00
C ALA A 108 22.88 -4.17 -2.80
N LEU A 109 22.28 -4.72 -3.88
CA LEU A 109 21.22 -5.73 -3.78
C LEU A 109 21.71 -7.02 -3.12
N VAL A 110 22.96 -7.42 -3.40
CA VAL A 110 23.61 -8.58 -2.78
C VAL A 110 23.91 -8.31 -1.30
N ASP A 111 24.43 -7.13 -0.96
CA ASP A 111 24.92 -6.84 0.39
C ASP A 111 23.80 -6.51 1.38
N ARG A 112 22.74 -5.81 0.92
CA ARG A 112 21.71 -5.25 1.78
C ARG A 112 20.30 -5.72 1.39
N PRO A 113 19.38 -5.87 2.36
CA PRO A 113 17.97 -6.09 2.07
C PRO A 113 17.39 -5.01 1.15
N THR A 114 16.32 -5.38 0.44
CA THR A 114 15.65 -4.55 -0.55
C THR A 114 14.18 -4.44 -0.21
N ILE A 115 13.72 -3.21 -0.06
CA ILE A 115 12.30 -2.88 0.03
C ILE A 115 11.76 -2.66 -1.38
N ILE A 116 10.75 -3.44 -1.76
CA ILE A 116 9.91 -3.16 -2.92
C ILE A 116 8.76 -2.29 -2.43
N TYR A 117 8.77 -1.02 -2.80
CA TYR A 117 7.78 -0.03 -2.38
C TYR A 117 6.65 0.09 -3.39
N LEU A 118 5.43 -0.15 -2.92
CA LEU A 118 4.19 -0.17 -3.69
C LEU A 118 3.29 0.96 -3.19
N HIS A 119 3.08 1.99 -4.02
CA HIS A 119 2.47 3.25 -3.60
C HIS A 119 0.92 3.23 -3.57
N GLY A 120 0.34 4.27 -2.98
CA GLY A 120 -1.12 4.46 -2.92
C GLY A 120 -1.75 4.91 -4.25
N ASN A 121 -3.05 5.18 -4.26
CA ASN A 121 -3.73 5.74 -5.42
C ASN A 121 -3.18 7.12 -5.81
N ALA A 122 -3.39 7.52 -7.07
CA ALA A 122 -2.94 8.77 -7.67
C ALA A 122 -1.43 9.03 -7.60
N GLY A 123 -0.99 10.16 -8.15
CA GLY A 123 0.38 10.63 -8.05
C GLY A 123 1.41 9.70 -8.70
N SER A 124 2.68 9.91 -8.37
CA SER A 124 3.78 9.07 -8.86
C SER A 124 4.81 8.77 -7.76
N ARG A 125 5.87 8.05 -8.11
CA ARG A 125 7.03 7.79 -7.24
C ARG A 125 7.67 9.07 -6.75
N ALA A 126 7.53 10.18 -7.47
CA ALA A 126 8.04 11.50 -7.08
C ALA A 126 7.15 12.27 -6.08
N THR A 127 6.04 11.69 -5.61
CA THR A 127 5.16 12.35 -4.62
C THR A 127 5.89 12.54 -3.27
N SER A 128 5.87 13.76 -2.72
CA SER A 128 6.72 14.16 -1.58
C SER A 128 6.64 13.26 -0.33
N HIS A 129 5.46 12.78 0.06
CA HIS A 129 5.33 11.90 1.22
C HIS A 129 5.91 10.50 0.95
N ARG A 130 5.84 10.02 -0.30
CA ARG A 130 6.48 8.76 -0.74
C ARG A 130 7.99 8.93 -0.73
N VAL A 131 8.47 10.10 -1.17
CA VAL A 131 9.89 10.48 -1.10
C VAL A 131 10.45 10.37 0.31
N ARG A 132 9.70 10.86 1.28
CA ARG A 132 10.08 10.75 2.70
C ARG A 132 10.13 9.30 3.16
N SER A 133 9.14 8.48 2.80
CA SER A 133 9.12 7.05 3.16
C SER A 133 10.34 6.30 2.64
N TYR A 134 10.61 6.32 1.33
CA TYR A 134 11.77 5.57 0.81
C TYR A 134 13.11 6.21 1.14
N SER A 135 13.17 7.52 1.40
CA SER A 135 14.36 8.14 1.99
C SER A 135 14.61 7.60 3.40
N ALA A 136 13.57 7.45 4.22
CA ALA A 136 13.67 6.88 5.55
C ALA A 136 14.04 5.39 5.52
N PHE A 137 13.43 4.60 4.64
CA PHE A 137 13.79 3.19 4.44
C PHE A 137 15.26 3.02 4.03
N SER A 138 15.72 3.86 3.11
CA SER A 138 17.11 3.84 2.67
C SER A 138 18.09 4.32 3.74
N ASN A 139 17.74 5.37 4.49
CA ASN A 139 18.64 6.02 5.45
C ASN A 139 18.65 5.40 6.84
N HIS A 140 17.49 5.02 7.37
CA HIS A 140 17.29 4.50 8.72
C HIS A 140 17.37 2.98 8.75
N LEU A 141 16.73 2.30 7.79
CA LEU A 141 16.71 0.83 7.72
C LEU A 141 17.89 0.25 6.90
N ASP A 142 18.72 1.13 6.33
CA ASP A 142 19.87 0.77 5.51
C ASP A 142 19.57 -0.26 4.41
N CYS A 143 18.40 -0.10 3.77
CA CYS A 143 17.90 -0.97 2.71
C CYS A 143 18.06 -0.32 1.33
N ASN A 144 18.17 -1.17 0.30
CA ASN A 144 17.81 -0.74 -1.04
C ASN A 144 16.32 -0.43 -1.08
N VAL A 145 15.92 0.49 -1.96
CA VAL A 145 14.49 0.66 -2.27
C VAL A 145 14.26 0.63 -3.76
N ILE A 146 13.38 -0.27 -4.21
CA ILE A 146 12.82 -0.27 -5.57
C ILE A 146 11.41 0.32 -5.48
N ALA A 147 11.25 1.56 -5.94
CA ALA A 147 9.97 2.25 -5.98
C ALA A 147 9.47 2.31 -7.44
N ILE A 148 8.34 1.67 -7.73
CA ILE A 148 7.75 1.62 -9.07
C ILE A 148 6.53 2.52 -9.17
N ASP A 149 6.23 3.00 -10.39
CA ASP A 149 4.91 3.50 -10.75
C ASP A 149 4.15 2.42 -11.53
N TYR A 150 2.93 2.07 -11.11
CA TYR A 150 2.15 1.03 -11.77
C TYR A 150 1.86 1.34 -13.24
N ARG A 151 1.51 0.33 -14.02
CA ARG A 151 1.05 0.51 -15.40
C ARG A 151 -0.06 1.57 -15.48
N GLY A 152 0.06 2.47 -16.44
CA GLY A 152 -0.82 3.62 -16.64
C GLY A 152 -0.59 4.81 -15.68
N TYR A 153 0.37 4.72 -14.75
CA TYR A 153 0.80 5.86 -13.94
C TYR A 153 2.07 6.48 -14.52
N ALA A 154 2.21 7.80 -14.36
CA ALA A 154 3.46 8.50 -14.62
C ALA A 154 4.04 8.23 -16.03
N ASP A 155 5.24 7.67 -16.10
CA ASP A 155 5.94 7.29 -17.32
C ASP A 155 5.87 5.78 -17.62
N SER A 156 5.01 5.03 -16.92
CA SER A 156 4.70 3.62 -17.16
C SER A 156 3.64 3.45 -18.26
N SER A 157 3.78 2.42 -19.09
CA SER A 157 2.80 2.10 -20.15
C SER A 157 1.58 1.35 -19.59
N GLY A 158 0.59 1.07 -20.44
CA GLY A 158 -0.52 0.20 -20.11
C GLY A 158 -1.67 0.88 -19.36
N ILE A 159 -2.58 0.05 -18.85
CA ILE A 159 -3.79 0.48 -18.14
C ILE A 159 -3.91 -0.32 -16.85
N PRO A 160 -4.16 0.32 -15.69
CA PRO A 160 -4.18 -0.41 -14.43
C PRO A 160 -5.38 -1.36 -14.33
N THR A 161 -5.06 -2.55 -13.85
CA THR A 161 -5.98 -3.60 -13.43
C THR A 161 -5.41 -4.25 -12.17
N GLU A 162 -6.25 -5.02 -11.47
CA GLU A 162 -5.83 -5.80 -10.29
C GLU A 162 -4.63 -6.71 -10.56
N GLU A 163 -4.79 -7.58 -11.55
CA GLU A 163 -3.76 -8.52 -11.97
C GLU A 163 -2.53 -7.77 -12.49
N GLY A 164 -2.74 -6.69 -13.23
CA GLY A 164 -1.67 -5.87 -13.79
C GLY A 164 -0.77 -5.27 -12.71
N LEU A 165 -1.32 -4.71 -11.64
CA LEU A 165 -0.52 -4.18 -10.53
C LEU A 165 0.33 -5.27 -9.85
N VAL A 166 -0.20 -6.49 -9.72
CA VAL A 166 0.57 -7.63 -9.18
C VAL A 166 1.71 -8.02 -10.13
N LEU A 167 1.47 -8.00 -11.44
CA LEU A 167 2.52 -8.23 -12.45
C LEU A 167 3.60 -7.15 -12.43
N ASP A 168 3.23 -5.88 -12.21
CA ASP A 168 4.19 -4.78 -12.09
C ASP A 168 5.08 -4.96 -10.85
N ALA A 169 4.49 -5.34 -9.72
CA ALA A 169 5.23 -5.65 -8.50
C ALA A 169 6.11 -6.90 -8.66
N LYS A 170 5.64 -7.91 -9.41
CA LYS A 170 6.42 -9.10 -9.77
C LYS A 170 7.62 -8.74 -10.63
N ALA A 171 7.51 -7.80 -11.57
CA ALA A 171 8.66 -7.33 -12.35
C ALA A 171 9.74 -6.66 -11.48
N ALA A 172 9.33 -5.92 -10.43
CA ALA A 172 10.28 -5.38 -9.45
C ALA A 172 10.95 -6.47 -8.61
N LEU A 173 10.21 -7.53 -8.25
CA LEU A 173 10.78 -8.69 -7.56
C LEU A 173 11.77 -9.44 -8.45
N ASP A 174 11.41 -9.67 -9.71
CA ASP A 174 12.24 -10.40 -10.67
C ASP A 174 13.56 -9.67 -10.90
N TYR A 175 13.53 -8.35 -11.03
CA TYR A 175 14.73 -7.53 -11.09
C TYR A 175 15.71 -7.74 -9.91
N VAL A 176 15.18 -7.85 -8.69
CA VAL A 176 16.00 -8.15 -7.50
C VAL A 176 16.48 -9.59 -7.55
N SER A 177 15.57 -10.53 -7.82
CA SER A 177 15.83 -11.97 -7.86
C SER A 177 16.87 -12.36 -8.93
N ASP A 178 16.89 -11.68 -10.07
CA ASP A 178 17.84 -11.89 -11.15
C ASP A 178 19.28 -11.56 -10.71
N THR A 179 19.44 -10.68 -9.72
CA THR A 179 20.75 -10.30 -9.17
C THR A 179 21.14 -11.17 -7.96
N VAL A 180 20.20 -11.45 -7.06
CA VAL A 180 20.52 -12.11 -5.77
C VAL A 180 20.26 -13.62 -5.76
N GLY A 181 19.52 -14.16 -6.73
CA GLY A 181 19.04 -15.54 -6.73
C GLY A 181 17.67 -15.70 -6.03
N ALA A 182 16.82 -16.55 -6.58
CA ALA A 182 15.45 -16.75 -6.07
C ALA A 182 15.41 -17.32 -4.64
N GLU A 183 16.41 -18.10 -4.26
CA GLU A 183 16.58 -18.67 -2.92
C GLU A 183 16.86 -17.60 -1.85
N GLN A 184 17.39 -16.43 -2.25
CA GLN A 184 17.70 -15.32 -1.35
C GLN A 184 16.49 -14.41 -1.09
N ILE A 185 15.35 -14.59 -1.78
CA ILE A 185 14.16 -13.74 -1.62
C ILE A 185 13.70 -13.66 -0.16
N ARG A 186 13.75 -14.79 0.57
CA ARG A 186 13.38 -14.86 2.00
C ARG A 186 14.28 -14.02 2.89
N GLU A 187 15.54 -13.85 2.52
CA GLU A 187 16.50 -13.07 3.29
C GLU A 187 16.62 -11.64 2.79
N LYS A 188 16.25 -11.35 1.54
CA LYS A 188 16.56 -10.05 0.92
C LYS A 188 15.35 -9.17 0.70
N VAL A 189 14.15 -9.71 0.47
CA VAL A 189 13.04 -8.89 -0.04
C VAL A 189 12.02 -8.58 1.03
N ILE A 190 11.75 -7.29 1.26
CA ILE A 190 10.66 -6.80 2.10
C ILE A 190 9.63 -6.14 1.19
N LEU A 191 8.37 -6.55 1.29
CA LEU A 191 7.29 -5.90 0.56
C LEU A 191 6.69 -4.80 1.43
N VAL A 192 6.68 -3.56 0.94
CA VAL A 192 6.07 -2.42 1.64
C VAL A 192 5.00 -1.80 0.75
N GLY A 193 3.74 -1.97 1.14
CA GLY A 193 2.60 -1.35 0.47
C GLY A 193 2.00 -0.22 1.28
N GLN A 194 1.57 0.87 0.62
CA GLN A 194 0.79 1.94 1.25
C GLN A 194 -0.56 2.10 0.54
N SER A 195 -1.67 2.15 1.29
CA SER A 195 -3.02 2.31 0.75
C SER A 195 -3.30 1.32 -0.38
N LEU A 196 -3.47 1.77 -1.63
CA LEU A 196 -3.62 0.87 -2.80
C LEU A 196 -2.50 -0.16 -2.88
N GLY A 197 -1.26 0.23 -2.58
CA GLY A 197 -0.13 -0.69 -2.61
C GLY A 197 -0.18 -1.79 -1.56
N THR A 198 -0.99 -1.69 -0.49
CA THR A 198 -1.16 -2.81 0.44
C THR A 198 -1.84 -3.99 -0.22
N TRP A 199 -2.76 -3.71 -1.15
CA TRP A 199 -3.38 -4.73 -1.97
C TRP A 199 -2.35 -5.37 -2.89
N THR A 200 -1.59 -4.57 -3.63
CA THR A 200 -0.56 -5.09 -4.55
C THR A 200 0.49 -5.93 -3.82
N ALA A 201 0.95 -5.47 -2.65
CA ALA A 201 1.89 -6.21 -1.80
C ALA A 201 1.31 -7.55 -1.35
N SER A 202 0.04 -7.56 -0.93
CA SER A 202 -0.67 -8.78 -0.53
C SER A 202 -0.86 -9.73 -1.71
N GLY A 203 -1.22 -9.22 -2.89
CA GLY A 203 -1.38 -10.02 -4.12
C GLY A 203 -0.08 -10.68 -4.55
N LEU A 204 1.03 -9.93 -4.57
CA LEU A 204 2.35 -10.49 -4.84
C LEU A 204 2.73 -11.55 -3.79
N ALA A 205 2.52 -11.27 -2.50
CA ALA A 205 2.80 -12.24 -1.45
C ALA A 205 2.00 -13.54 -1.59
N GLY A 206 0.73 -13.45 -1.99
CA GLY A 206 -0.11 -14.61 -2.29
C GLY A 206 0.39 -15.42 -3.48
N LEU A 207 0.79 -14.73 -4.55
CA LEU A 207 1.40 -15.35 -5.73
C LEU A 207 2.68 -16.12 -5.34
N LEU A 208 3.54 -15.53 -4.51
CA LEU A 208 4.75 -16.17 -4.01
C LEU A 208 4.44 -17.35 -3.09
N ALA A 209 3.45 -17.23 -2.21
CA ALA A 209 3.04 -18.31 -1.32
C ALA A 209 2.58 -19.55 -2.11
N ASN A 210 1.88 -19.36 -3.23
CA ASN A 210 1.48 -20.46 -4.13
C ASN A 210 2.70 -21.14 -4.80
N GLN A 211 3.83 -20.45 -4.90
CA GLN A 211 5.10 -20.97 -5.41
C GLN A 211 6.01 -21.52 -4.31
N GLY A 212 5.57 -21.50 -3.05
CA GLY A 212 6.38 -21.90 -1.89
C GLY A 212 7.47 -20.88 -1.53
N ILE A 213 7.40 -19.66 -2.08
CA ILE A 213 8.34 -18.57 -1.81
C ILE A 213 7.74 -17.64 -0.77
N ALA A 214 8.58 -17.13 0.14
CA ALA A 214 8.18 -16.16 1.16
C ALA A 214 9.17 -14.99 1.15
N PRO A 215 8.73 -13.73 0.98
CA PRO A 215 9.59 -12.58 1.26
C PRO A 215 10.00 -12.52 2.73
N ARG A 216 11.06 -11.75 3.05
CA ARG A 216 11.56 -11.50 4.41
C ARG A 216 10.48 -11.01 5.36
N ALA A 217 9.68 -10.04 4.92
CA ALA A 217 8.52 -9.54 5.65
C ALA A 217 7.57 -8.78 4.71
N ILE A 218 6.36 -8.52 5.20
CA ILE A 218 5.33 -7.74 4.50
C ILE A 218 4.85 -6.65 5.45
N THR A 219 5.05 -5.39 5.05
CA THR A 219 4.52 -4.23 5.77
C THR A 219 3.40 -3.59 4.98
N LEU A 220 2.23 -3.47 5.61
CA LEU A 220 1.05 -2.85 5.04
C LEU A 220 0.73 -1.57 5.81
N ILE A 221 0.86 -0.44 5.12
CA ILE A 221 0.69 0.91 5.67
C ILE A 221 -0.69 1.45 5.27
N ALA A 222 -1.51 1.81 6.25
CA ALA A 222 -2.91 2.19 6.07
C ALA A 222 -3.68 1.20 5.15
N PRO A 223 -3.68 -0.12 5.47
CA PRO A 223 -4.33 -1.10 4.63
C PRO A 223 -5.84 -0.98 4.66
N PHE A 224 -6.48 -1.36 3.56
CA PHE A 224 -7.89 -1.70 3.53
C PHE A 224 -8.06 -3.21 3.31
N SER A 225 -9.11 -3.76 3.92
CA SER A 225 -9.39 -5.20 3.89
C SER A 225 -9.96 -5.69 2.55
N SER A 226 -10.80 -4.86 1.92
CA SER A 226 -11.32 -5.08 0.56
C SER A 226 -11.92 -3.79 0.01
N VAL A 227 -11.96 -3.65 -1.33
CA VAL A 227 -12.57 -2.49 -1.99
C VAL A 227 -14.04 -2.37 -1.61
N THR A 228 -14.75 -3.50 -1.52
CA THR A 228 -16.15 -3.54 -1.07
C THR A 228 -16.32 -2.91 0.31
N LYS A 229 -15.48 -3.30 1.28
CA LYS A 229 -15.55 -2.72 2.64
C LYS A 229 -15.16 -1.25 2.63
N LEU A 230 -14.14 -0.88 1.84
CA LEU A 230 -13.73 0.50 1.67
C LEU A 230 -14.88 1.36 1.13
N LEU A 231 -15.56 0.95 0.05
CA LEU A 231 -16.68 1.69 -0.53
C LEU A 231 -17.90 1.79 0.42
N THR A 232 -18.09 0.81 1.30
CA THR A 232 -19.14 0.88 2.34
C THR A 232 -18.81 1.85 3.47
N SER A 233 -17.53 2.00 3.82
CA SER A 233 -17.07 2.95 4.85
C SER A 233 -16.74 4.34 4.27
N PHE A 234 -16.51 4.43 2.95
CA PHE A 234 -16.08 5.62 2.25
C PHE A 234 -17.14 6.72 2.29
N ARG A 235 -16.68 7.93 2.59
CA ARG A 235 -17.49 9.14 2.58
C ARG A 235 -16.95 10.11 1.54
N LEU A 236 -17.70 10.30 0.47
CA LEU A 236 -17.41 11.34 -0.50
C LEU A 236 -17.50 12.71 0.22
N PHE A 237 -16.49 13.56 0.03
CA PHE A 237 -16.35 14.84 0.73
C PHE A 237 -16.47 14.74 2.26
N LYS A 238 -16.01 13.64 2.89
CA LYS A 238 -16.06 13.39 4.36
C LYS A 238 -17.47 13.27 4.99
N PHE A 239 -18.54 13.57 4.27
CA PHE A 239 -19.90 13.58 4.82
C PHE A 239 -20.93 12.75 4.04
N ILE A 240 -20.67 12.40 2.77
CA ILE A 240 -21.64 11.67 1.94
C ILE A 240 -21.26 10.18 1.92
N PRO A 241 -21.88 9.32 2.75
CA PRO A 241 -21.60 7.89 2.72
C PRO A 241 -22.04 7.30 1.39
N LEU A 242 -21.09 6.76 0.62
CA LEU A 242 -21.32 6.38 -0.77
C LEU A 242 -22.24 5.15 -0.85
N LEU A 243 -21.92 4.07 -0.13
CA LEU A 243 -22.79 2.90 -0.03
C LEU A 243 -23.46 2.74 1.35
N GLY A 244 -23.13 3.59 2.33
CA GLY A 244 -23.66 3.48 3.70
C GLY A 244 -25.20 3.50 3.82
N PRO A 245 -25.95 4.37 3.13
CA PRO A 245 -27.41 4.39 3.18
C PRO A 245 -28.05 3.10 2.63
N LEU A 246 -27.37 2.43 1.70
CA LEU A 246 -27.80 1.18 1.08
C LEU A 246 -27.67 -0.02 2.02
N GLY A 247 -26.97 0.11 3.15
CA GLY A 247 -26.90 -0.92 4.19
C GLY A 247 -28.28 -1.32 4.76
N ARG A 248 -29.29 -0.45 4.62
CA ARG A 248 -30.69 -0.76 4.97
C ARG A 248 -31.39 -1.67 3.96
N PHE A 249 -30.80 -1.84 2.77
CA PHE A 249 -31.34 -2.61 1.65
C PHE A 249 -30.30 -3.63 1.16
N PRO A 250 -30.06 -4.72 1.92
CA PRO A 250 -28.96 -5.65 1.67
C PRO A 250 -29.00 -6.28 0.27
N THR A 251 -30.18 -6.50 -0.31
CA THR A 251 -30.33 -7.02 -1.68
C THR A 251 -29.82 -6.03 -2.74
N ILE A 252 -30.15 -4.74 -2.60
CA ILE A 252 -29.72 -3.68 -3.53
C ILE A 252 -28.22 -3.47 -3.39
N GLN A 253 -27.72 -3.48 -2.15
CA GLN A 253 -26.29 -3.40 -1.89
C GLN A 253 -25.53 -4.56 -2.53
N ARG A 254 -26.01 -5.81 -2.38
CA ARG A 254 -25.38 -6.98 -3.00
C ARG A 254 -25.42 -6.92 -4.53
N TYR A 255 -26.54 -6.45 -5.09
CA TYR A 255 -26.66 -6.23 -6.54
C TYR A 255 -25.63 -5.22 -7.04
N LEU A 256 -25.51 -4.05 -6.39
CA LEU A 256 -24.51 -3.04 -6.74
C LEU A 256 -23.07 -3.55 -6.56
N GLN A 257 -22.81 -4.32 -5.50
CA GLN A 257 -21.51 -4.95 -5.27
C GLN A 257 -21.15 -5.98 -6.35
N SER A 258 -22.13 -6.62 -6.99
CA SER A 258 -21.86 -7.57 -8.08
C SER A 258 -21.26 -6.92 -9.33
N PHE A 259 -21.39 -5.58 -9.47
CA PHE A 259 -20.74 -4.82 -10.53
C PHE A 259 -19.33 -4.37 -10.18
N LEU A 260 -18.83 -4.64 -8.96
CA LEU A 260 -17.45 -4.35 -8.59
C LEU A 260 -16.52 -5.33 -9.30
N ILE A 261 -15.70 -4.80 -10.20
CA ILE A 261 -14.73 -5.60 -10.96
C ILE A 261 -13.52 -5.96 -10.10
N TYR A 262 -13.32 -5.27 -8.97
CA TYR A 262 -12.15 -5.38 -8.10
C TYR A 262 -12.53 -5.76 -6.66
N PRO A 263 -12.95 -7.00 -6.37
CA PRO A 263 -13.42 -7.37 -5.04
C PRO A 263 -12.31 -7.56 -4.00
N PHE A 264 -11.03 -7.63 -4.40
CA PHE A 264 -9.87 -8.19 -3.67
C PHE A 264 -10.02 -8.35 -2.15
N ASP A 265 -9.78 -9.57 -1.69
CA ASP A 265 -9.82 -9.94 -0.29
C ASP A 265 -8.40 -10.17 0.26
N SER A 266 -7.80 -9.11 0.82
CA SER A 266 -6.45 -9.19 1.42
C SER A 266 -6.40 -10.23 2.55
N SER A 267 -7.48 -10.41 3.29
CA SER A 267 -7.56 -11.40 4.38
C SER A 267 -7.41 -12.82 3.85
N PHE A 268 -8.09 -13.16 2.76
CA PHE A 268 -8.01 -14.46 2.13
C PHE A 268 -6.59 -14.73 1.61
N VAL A 269 -6.00 -13.76 0.92
CA VAL A 269 -4.67 -13.91 0.31
C VAL A 269 -3.58 -14.08 1.36
N LEU A 270 -3.61 -13.27 2.43
CA LEU A 270 -2.59 -13.29 3.47
C LEU A 270 -2.66 -14.51 4.41
N ALA A 271 -3.78 -15.25 4.44
CA ALA A 271 -3.94 -16.42 5.30
C ALA A 271 -2.94 -17.55 5.01
N ASN A 272 -2.47 -17.64 3.76
CA ASN A 272 -1.54 -18.68 3.31
C ASN A 272 -0.08 -18.23 3.29
N VAL A 273 0.18 -16.95 3.52
CA VAL A 273 1.53 -16.39 3.54
C VAL A 273 2.27 -16.79 4.82
N THR A 274 3.56 -17.11 4.70
CA THR A 274 4.43 -17.55 5.80
C THR A 274 5.46 -16.52 6.25
N SER A 275 5.50 -15.35 5.59
CA SER A 275 6.30 -14.19 5.99
C SER A 275 5.69 -13.47 7.18
N PRO A 276 6.48 -12.91 8.11
CA PRO A 276 6.00 -11.94 9.10
C PRO A 276 5.22 -10.79 8.45
N ILE A 277 4.13 -10.37 9.11
CA ILE A 277 3.25 -9.30 8.61
C ILE A 277 3.19 -8.16 9.63
N LEU A 278 3.42 -6.93 9.18
CA LEU A 278 3.23 -5.71 9.95
C LEU A 278 2.09 -4.90 9.36
N LEU A 279 1.10 -4.56 10.19
CA LEU A 279 0.01 -3.63 9.87
C LEU A 279 0.25 -2.31 10.60
N LEU A 280 0.40 -1.21 9.87
CA LEU A 280 0.55 0.13 10.44
C LEU A 280 -0.68 0.97 10.10
N HIS A 281 -1.36 1.52 11.11
CA HIS A 281 -2.53 2.37 10.88
C HIS A 281 -2.68 3.43 11.98
N ALA A 282 -2.94 4.68 11.61
CA ALA A 282 -3.30 5.72 12.57
C ALA A 282 -4.82 5.82 12.75
N ALA A 283 -5.27 6.01 13.99
CA ALA A 283 -6.66 6.23 14.34
C ALA A 283 -7.23 7.51 13.71
N ASN A 284 -6.39 8.51 13.45
CA ASN A 284 -6.75 9.75 12.79
C ASN A 284 -6.51 9.75 11.26
N ASP A 285 -6.39 8.57 10.63
CA ASP A 285 -6.45 8.45 9.17
C ASP A 285 -7.83 8.90 8.65
N ASP A 286 -7.84 9.96 7.84
CA ASP A 286 -9.04 10.58 7.31
C ASP A 286 -9.43 10.07 5.91
N ILE A 287 -8.68 9.10 5.38
CA ILE A 287 -8.88 8.47 4.07
C ILE A 287 -9.40 7.04 4.26
N ILE A 288 -8.71 6.24 5.07
CA ILE A 288 -9.07 4.84 5.35
C ILE A 288 -9.25 4.68 6.86
N PRO A 289 -10.42 4.21 7.33
CA PRO A 289 -10.60 3.96 8.76
C PRO A 289 -9.66 2.86 9.28
N HIS A 290 -9.03 3.11 10.43
CA HIS A 290 -8.14 2.14 11.11
C HIS A 290 -8.79 0.77 11.42
N THR A 291 -10.12 0.73 11.46
CA THR A 291 -10.90 -0.50 11.62
C THR A 291 -10.62 -1.55 10.53
N HIS A 292 -10.12 -1.15 9.36
CA HIS A 292 -9.67 -2.10 8.34
C HIS A 292 -8.48 -2.95 8.79
N SER A 293 -7.50 -2.37 9.50
CA SER A 293 -6.40 -3.13 10.09
C SER A 293 -6.90 -4.06 11.19
N SER A 294 -7.87 -3.62 11.99
CA SER A 294 -8.53 -4.49 12.98
C SER A 294 -9.19 -5.70 12.32
N TYR A 295 -9.91 -5.51 11.20
CA TYR A 295 -10.54 -6.62 10.49
C TYR A 295 -9.51 -7.59 9.90
N LEU A 296 -8.42 -7.08 9.33
CA LEU A 296 -7.35 -7.92 8.80
C LEU A 296 -6.65 -8.72 9.91
N PHE A 297 -6.29 -8.05 11.01
CA PHE A 297 -5.68 -8.71 12.17
C PHE A 297 -6.59 -9.80 12.73
N GLN A 298 -7.89 -9.51 12.91
CA GLN A 298 -8.89 -10.49 13.35
C GLN A 298 -9.01 -11.67 12.38
N SER A 299 -9.03 -11.42 11.07
CA SER A 299 -9.10 -12.51 10.08
C SER A 299 -7.86 -13.41 10.13
N LEU A 300 -6.68 -12.85 10.41
CA LEU A 300 -5.43 -13.61 10.48
C LEU A 300 -5.32 -14.43 11.77
N ILE A 301 -5.87 -13.93 12.89
CA ILE A 301 -5.82 -14.65 14.19
C ILE A 301 -6.95 -15.67 14.35
N SER A 302 -8.11 -15.45 13.71
CA SER A 302 -9.31 -16.29 13.85
C SER A 302 -9.06 -17.80 13.68
N PRO A 303 -8.25 -18.28 12.71
CA PRO A 303 -7.95 -19.71 12.57
C PRO A 303 -7.20 -20.33 13.75
N TYR A 304 -6.62 -19.52 14.64
CA TYR A 304 -5.84 -19.94 15.80
C TYR A 304 -6.61 -19.80 17.11
N ILE A 305 -7.78 -19.16 17.10
CA ILE A 305 -8.66 -19.04 18.26
C ILE A 305 -9.60 -20.26 18.32
N ASN A 306 -9.31 -21.21 19.20
CA ASN A 306 -10.28 -22.22 19.60
C ASN A 306 -11.09 -21.73 20.81
N ASN A 307 -12.38 -22.10 20.89
CA ASN A 307 -13.36 -21.64 21.89
C ASN A 307 -12.97 -21.86 23.38
N SER A 308 -11.80 -22.43 23.69
CA SER A 308 -11.37 -22.81 25.04
C SER A 308 -10.11 -22.10 25.57
N ILE A 309 -9.38 -21.27 24.80
CA ILE A 309 -8.20 -20.54 25.31
C ILE A 309 -8.14 -19.15 24.66
N ARG A 310 -8.72 -18.14 25.32
CA ARG A 310 -8.87 -16.77 24.77
C ARG A 310 -7.71 -15.81 25.10
N THR A 311 -6.82 -16.13 26.03
CA THR A 311 -5.96 -15.10 26.65
C THR A 311 -4.48 -15.17 26.31
N ASP A 312 -3.96 -16.31 25.84
CA ASP A 312 -2.48 -16.50 25.81
C ASP A 312 -1.87 -16.42 24.39
N ILE A 313 -2.69 -16.27 23.35
CA ILE A 313 -2.20 -16.25 21.96
C ILE A 313 -1.80 -14.85 21.46
N MET A 314 -2.36 -13.80 22.05
CA MET A 314 -2.20 -12.42 21.61
C MET A 314 -1.53 -11.60 22.71
N GLN A 315 -0.49 -10.86 22.35
CA GLN A 315 0.14 -9.87 23.20
C GLN A 315 -0.38 -8.48 22.82
N GLU A 316 -0.60 -7.65 23.83
CA GLU A 316 -1.00 -6.25 23.66
C GLU A 316 -0.14 -5.37 24.56
N VAL A 317 0.40 -4.30 23.98
CA VAL A 317 1.25 -3.32 24.69
C VAL A 317 0.80 -1.92 24.29
N ASP A 318 0.34 -1.14 25.28
CA ASP A 318 0.03 0.29 25.10
C ASP A 318 1.31 1.13 25.28
N TYR A 319 1.52 2.06 24.36
CA TYR A 319 2.58 3.06 24.42
C TYR A 319 1.91 4.44 24.62
N PRO A 320 1.94 4.98 25.86
CA PRO A 320 1.27 6.23 26.18
C PRO A 320 1.63 7.37 25.22
N GLY A 321 0.62 7.86 24.50
CA GLY A 321 0.75 8.97 23.56
C GLY A 321 1.12 8.58 22.13
N TRP A 322 1.54 7.33 21.89
CA TRP A 322 1.95 6.87 20.56
C TRP A 322 0.91 5.94 19.92
N GLY A 323 0.46 4.89 20.63
CA GLY A 323 -0.48 3.91 20.10
C GLY A 323 -0.40 2.56 20.82
N VAL A 324 -1.14 1.58 20.30
CA VAL A 324 -1.18 0.22 20.84
C VAL A 324 -0.56 -0.74 19.83
N ILE A 325 0.31 -1.63 20.31
CA ILE A 325 0.82 -2.76 19.53
C ILE A 325 0.11 -4.03 19.96
N ARG A 326 -0.42 -4.77 18.98
CA ARG A 326 -0.96 -6.12 19.15
C ARG A 326 -0.18 -7.09 18.30
N SER A 327 0.14 -8.25 18.83
CA SER A 327 0.84 -9.29 18.06
C SER A 327 0.40 -10.69 18.43
N PHE A 328 0.57 -11.62 17.51
CA PHE A 328 0.44 -13.05 17.76
C PHE A 328 1.33 -13.85 16.80
N GLU A 329 1.70 -15.05 17.23
CA GLU A 329 2.47 -15.98 16.41
C GLU A 329 1.54 -16.91 15.63
N ARG A 330 1.75 -17.01 14.31
CA ARG A 330 1.09 -18.02 13.49
C ARG A 330 1.97 -19.26 13.45
N LYS A 331 1.49 -20.39 13.96
CA LYS A 331 2.22 -21.68 14.04
C LYS A 331 3.02 -22.00 12.75
N GLY A 332 4.30 -21.64 12.71
CA GLY A 332 5.19 -21.85 11.55
C GLY A 332 5.00 -20.90 10.35
N LYS A 333 4.16 -19.87 10.45
CA LYS A 333 3.88 -18.89 9.39
C LYS A 333 4.33 -17.45 9.71
N GLY A 334 5.15 -17.28 10.76
CA GLY A 334 5.66 -15.98 11.21
C GLY A 334 4.66 -15.14 12.00
N GLU A 335 5.16 -14.14 12.72
CA GLU A 335 4.32 -13.25 13.53
C GLU A 335 3.40 -12.37 12.66
N VAL A 336 2.32 -11.90 13.27
CA VAL A 336 1.55 -10.77 12.78
C VAL A 336 1.58 -9.70 13.86
N VAL A 337 2.00 -8.50 13.48
CA VAL A 337 2.05 -7.33 14.34
C VAL A 337 1.13 -6.27 13.77
N TRP A 338 0.32 -5.66 14.63
CA TRP A 338 -0.52 -4.53 14.28
C TRP A 338 -0.24 -3.39 15.26
N TRP A 339 0.22 -2.27 14.70
CA TRP A 339 0.29 -1.01 15.42
C TRP A 339 -0.89 -0.12 15.03
N GLU A 340 -1.66 0.24 16.06
CA GLU A 340 -2.75 1.21 16.00
C GLU A 340 -2.28 2.52 16.66
N GLY A 341 -1.78 3.43 15.83
CA GLY A 341 -1.27 4.73 16.25
C GLY A 341 -2.38 5.70 16.63
N LYS A 342 -2.14 6.58 17.60
CA LYS A 342 -3.07 7.68 17.91
C LYS A 342 -3.08 8.75 16.82
N GLU A 343 -1.88 9.04 16.31
CA GLU A 343 -1.59 10.12 15.38
C GLU A 343 -0.72 9.64 14.22
N GLY A 344 -0.81 10.33 13.09
CA GLY A 344 0.01 10.05 11.91
C GLY A 344 -0.73 10.34 10.60
N GLY A 345 -2.06 10.24 10.63
CA GLY A 345 -2.88 10.29 9.43
C GLY A 345 -2.46 9.26 8.39
N HIS A 346 -2.86 9.48 7.15
CA HIS A 346 -2.66 8.52 6.07
C HIS A 346 -1.18 8.40 5.58
N ASN A 347 -0.44 9.51 5.59
CA ASN A 347 0.80 9.65 4.81
C ASN A 347 2.10 9.75 5.64
N ARG A 348 2.03 9.72 6.97
CA ARG A 348 3.23 9.89 7.83
C ARG A 348 3.78 8.59 8.43
N LEU A 349 3.05 7.49 8.24
CA LEU A 349 3.34 6.21 8.88
C LEU A 349 4.60 5.53 8.31
N GLY A 350 4.96 5.81 7.05
CA GLY A 350 6.11 5.19 6.40
C GLY A 350 7.48 5.80 6.72
N TRP A 351 7.53 6.89 7.48
CA TRP A 351 8.79 7.57 7.83
C TRP A 351 8.87 8.04 9.29
N ALA A 352 7.85 7.75 10.10
CA ALA A 352 7.92 8.04 11.54
C ALA A 352 8.92 7.08 12.22
N GLU A 353 9.76 7.58 13.12
CA GLU A 353 10.86 6.80 13.71
C GLU A 353 10.39 5.50 14.37
N GLY A 354 9.39 5.57 15.27
CA GLY A 354 8.89 4.38 15.94
C GLY A 354 8.24 3.35 14.99
N THR A 355 7.67 3.79 13.86
CA THR A 355 7.14 2.84 12.86
C THR A 355 8.24 2.24 12.00
N LEU A 356 9.32 2.98 11.72
CA LEU A 356 10.53 2.43 11.09
C LEU A 356 11.17 1.37 11.99
N ASP A 357 11.24 1.60 13.30
CA ASP A 357 11.77 0.61 14.25
C ASP A 357 10.91 -0.67 14.27
N LEU A 358 9.59 -0.55 14.12
CA LEU A 358 8.72 -1.71 13.94
C LEU A 358 8.95 -2.43 12.61
N ILE A 359 9.14 -1.69 11.52
CA ILE A 359 9.49 -2.28 10.22
C ILE A 359 10.81 -3.05 10.36
N ALA A 360 11.82 -2.48 11.01
CA ALA A 360 13.11 -3.13 11.27
C ALA A 360 12.92 -4.41 12.08
N ARG A 361 12.21 -4.34 13.21
CA ARG A 361 11.97 -5.51 14.09
C ARG A 361 11.29 -6.65 13.34
N VAL A 362 10.14 -6.38 12.71
CA VAL A 362 9.34 -7.42 12.05
C VAL A 362 10.06 -7.99 10.83
N SER A 363 10.89 -7.17 10.17
CA SER A 363 11.71 -7.60 9.03
C SER A 363 13.04 -8.21 9.45
N GLY A 364 13.38 -8.24 10.75
CA GLY A 364 14.66 -8.74 11.25
C GLY A 364 15.88 -8.02 10.65
N LEU A 365 15.81 -6.69 10.53
CA LEU A 365 16.90 -5.85 9.99
C LEU A 365 17.96 -5.50 11.05
#